data_AF-A0A9P5UCQ8-F1
#
_entry.id   AF-A0A9P5UCQ8-F1
#
_cell.length_a   1.000
_cell.length_b   1.000
_cell.length_c   1.000
_cell.angle_alpha   90.00
_cell.angle_beta   90.00
_cell.angle_gamma   90.00
#
_symmetry.space_group_name_H-M   'P 1'
#
loop_
_entity.id
_entity.type
_entity.pdbx_description
1 polymer ?
#
loop_
_entity_poly.entity_id
_entity_poly.type
_entity_poly.pdbx_seq_one_letter_code
_entity_poly.pdbx_strand_id
1 'polypeptide(L)'
;MQAWVGDIHGQAFEMQMAGVDISDHDVILALTLGLPPTYDPVIISFDSMSLAALTLDHVITHLLNEETRQGTCMHTAPATANGTTADNGALAVTSTSRHPLSKVVCFFCGTKGHYHDTCSDCKAWLAHRGKKAGDANIAAAFDEVDEWSNNAL
;
A
#
# COMPACT_ATOMS: atom_id res chain seq x y z
N MET A 1 1.07 -2.52 15.58
CA MET A 1 1.21 -3.98 15.42
C MET A 1 1.96 -4.62 16.57
N GLN A 2 3.17 -4.15 16.93
CA GLN A 2 3.94 -4.73 18.05
C GLN A 2 3.15 -4.86 19.37
N ALA A 3 2.42 -3.81 19.77
CA ALA A 3 1.57 -3.86 20.97
C ALA A 3 0.48 -4.93 20.87
N TRP A 4 -0.22 -4.99 19.72
CA TRP A 4 -1.25 -6.01 19.46
C TRP A 4 -0.70 -7.44 19.54
N VAL A 5 0.46 -7.70 18.93
CA VAL A 5 1.13 -9.01 19.01
C VAL A 5 1.46 -9.36 20.46
N GLY A 6 1.96 -8.38 21.23
CA GLY A 6 2.22 -8.53 22.66
C GLY A 6 0.97 -8.84 23.47
N ASP A 7 -0.14 -8.15 23.21
CA ASP A 7 -1.41 -8.36 23.90
C ASP A 7 -1.98 -9.77 23.65
N ILE A 8 -1.92 -10.27 22.41
CA ILE A 8 -2.36 -11.63 22.07
C ILE A 8 -1.47 -12.68 22.75
N HIS A 9 -0.14 -12.48 22.75
CA HIS A 9 0.75 -13.39 23.49
C HIS A 9 0.49 -13.37 24.99
N GLY A 10 0.20 -12.20 25.58
CA GLY A 10 -0.17 -12.08 26.99
C GLY A 10 -1.44 -12.88 27.30
N GLN A 11 -2.48 -12.75 26.48
CA GLN A 11 -3.73 -13.50 26.64
C GLN A 11 -3.51 -15.02 26.50
N ALA A 12 -2.77 -15.46 25.48
CA ALA A 12 -2.44 -16.87 25.29
C ALA A 12 -1.68 -17.45 26.50
N PHE A 13 -0.73 -16.68 27.05
CA PHE A 13 0.02 -17.06 28.24
C PHE A 13 -0.88 -17.16 29.48
N GLU A 14 -1.77 -16.20 29.71
CA GLU A 14 -2.74 -16.25 30.82
C GLU A 14 -3.66 -17.47 30.72
N MET A 15 -4.11 -17.82 29.51
CA MET A 15 -4.92 -19.03 29.28
C MET A 15 -4.13 -20.31 29.57
N GLN A 16 -2.87 -20.38 29.15
CA GLN A 16 -1.99 -21.51 29.48
C GLN A 16 -1.77 -21.64 31.00
N MET A 17 -1.61 -20.53 31.70
CA MET A 17 -1.51 -20.50 33.17
C MET A 17 -2.80 -20.99 33.86
N ALA A 18 -3.96 -20.80 33.23
CA ALA A 18 -5.24 -21.34 33.68
C ALA A 18 -5.42 -22.84 33.34
N GLY A 19 -4.43 -23.48 32.70
CA GLY A 19 -4.45 -24.89 32.31
C GLY A 19 -5.12 -25.17 30.97
N VAL A 20 -5.36 -24.14 30.14
CA VAL A 20 -5.86 -24.31 28.78
C VAL A 20 -4.68 -24.54 27.84
N ASP A 21 -4.69 -25.65 27.10
CA ASP A 21 -3.68 -25.88 26.06
C ASP A 21 -3.97 -24.95 24.88
N ILE A 22 -3.00 -24.10 24.54
CA ILE A 22 -3.10 -23.13 23.44
C ILE A 22 -1.99 -23.45 22.45
N SER A 23 -2.37 -23.82 21.23
CA SER A 23 -1.42 -24.09 20.14
C SER A 23 -1.04 -22.81 19.40
N ASP A 24 0.09 -22.83 18.69
CA ASP A 24 0.51 -21.73 17.82
C ASP A 24 -0.55 -21.38 16.77
N HIS A 25 -1.34 -22.36 16.31
CA HIS A 25 -2.42 -22.13 15.35
C HIS A 25 -3.56 -21.31 15.95
N ASP A 26 -3.86 -21.51 17.24
CA ASP A 26 -4.87 -20.72 17.95
C ASP A 26 -4.40 -19.27 18.11
N VAL A 27 -3.11 -19.06 18.37
CA VAL A 27 -2.49 -17.73 18.42
C VAL A 27 -2.52 -17.06 17.05
N ILE A 28 -2.18 -17.78 15.98
CA ILE A 28 -2.25 -17.28 14.60
C ILE A 28 -3.68 -16.89 14.24
N LEU A 29 -4.67 -17.72 14.60
CA LEU A 29 -6.08 -17.43 14.37
C LEU A 29 -6.52 -16.16 15.10
N ALA A 30 -6.16 -16.01 16.37
CA ALA A 30 -6.47 -14.81 17.15
C ALA A 30 -5.80 -13.56 16.55
N LEU A 31 -4.55 -13.69 16.10
CA LEU A 31 -3.82 -12.62 15.44
C LEU A 31 -4.51 -12.15 14.16
N THR A 32 -4.91 -13.07 13.28
CA THR A 32 -5.48 -12.73 11.95
C THR A 32 -6.93 -12.27 12.00
N LEU A 33 -7.74 -12.78 12.94
CA LEU A 33 -9.13 -12.32 13.13
C LEU A 33 -9.23 -10.91 13.71
N GLY A 34 -8.23 -10.46 14.47
CA GLY A 34 -8.22 -9.13 15.08
C GLY A 34 -7.63 -8.02 14.21
N LEU A 35 -7.25 -8.32 12.96
CA LEU A 35 -6.61 -7.33 12.09
C LEU A 35 -7.63 -6.34 11.47
N PRO A 36 -7.25 -5.06 11.32
CA PRO A 36 -8.02 -4.12 10.52
C PRO A 36 -8.06 -4.53 9.03
N PRO A 37 -9.08 -4.10 8.27
CA PRO A 37 -9.19 -4.41 6.82
C PRO A 37 -7.99 -3.95 5.97
N THR A 38 -7.17 -3.01 6.47
CA THR A 38 -5.94 -2.60 5.77
C THR A 38 -4.91 -3.73 5.63
N TYR A 39 -5.06 -4.82 6.41
CA TYR A 39 -4.21 -6.00 6.37
C TYR A 39 -4.77 -7.15 5.52
N ASP A 40 -5.92 -6.98 4.85
CA ASP A 40 -6.52 -7.98 3.96
C ASP A 40 -5.53 -8.62 2.97
N PRO A 41 -4.60 -7.85 2.32
CA PRO A 41 -3.62 -8.45 1.42
C PRO A 41 -2.68 -9.46 2.09
N VAL A 42 -2.37 -9.26 3.38
CA VAL A 42 -1.54 -10.18 4.16
C VAL A 42 -2.33 -11.44 4.51
N ILE A 43 -3.61 -11.29 4.87
CA ILE A 43 -4.50 -12.42 5.15
C ILE A 43 -4.64 -13.31 3.91
N ILE A 44 -4.90 -12.71 2.74
CA ILE A 44 -4.97 -13.44 1.47
C ILE A 44 -3.66 -14.20 1.18
N SER A 45 -2.51 -13.59 1.50
CA SER A 45 -1.22 -14.27 1.35
C SER A 45 -1.12 -15.49 2.25
N PHE A 46 -1.59 -15.41 3.50
CA PHE A 46 -1.59 -16.55 4.43
C PHE A 46 -2.55 -17.66 3.98
N ASP A 47 -3.73 -17.31 3.46
CA ASP A 47 -4.70 -18.29 2.94
C ASP A 47 -4.14 -19.13 1.77
N SER A 48 -3.18 -18.57 1.05
CA SER A 48 -2.50 -19.26 -0.06
C SER A 48 -1.35 -20.17 0.40
N MET A 49 -0.96 -20.12 1.68
CA MET A 49 0.12 -20.92 2.25
C MET A 49 -0.41 -22.24 2.82
N SER A 50 0.43 -23.28 2.83
CA SER A 50 0.10 -24.52 3.53
C SER A 50 0.23 -24.33 5.05
N LEU A 51 -0.67 -24.96 5.81
CA LEU A 51 -0.68 -24.87 7.28
C LEU A 51 0.67 -25.26 7.92
N ALA A 52 1.36 -26.24 7.33
CA ALA A 52 2.67 -26.69 7.79
C ALA A 52 3.79 -25.63 7.64
N ALA A 53 3.60 -24.66 6.74
CA ALA A 53 4.52 -23.55 6.54
C ALA A 53 4.09 -22.26 7.29
N LEU A 54 2.87 -22.23 7.82
CA LEU A 54 2.30 -21.08 8.52
C LEU A 54 2.71 -21.11 9.99
N THR A 55 3.95 -20.73 10.26
CA THR A 55 4.48 -20.63 11.64
C THR A 55 4.14 -19.28 12.25
N LEU A 56 4.06 -19.23 13.58
CA LEU A 56 3.77 -18.00 14.32
C LEU A 56 4.80 -16.90 14.02
N ASP A 57 6.08 -17.23 14.02
CA ASP A 57 7.16 -16.30 13.67
C ASP A 57 7.02 -15.74 12.25
N HIS A 58 6.60 -16.57 11.30
CA HIS A 58 6.39 -16.14 9.92
C HIS A 58 5.26 -15.11 9.84
N VAL A 59 4.14 -15.39 10.51
CA VAL A 59 2.98 -14.49 10.58
C VAL A 59 3.37 -13.17 11.22
N ILE A 60 4.03 -13.19 12.40
CA ILE A 60 4.47 -11.98 13.10
C ILE A 60 5.41 -11.16 12.21
N THR A 61 6.39 -11.80 11.57
CA THR A 61 7.34 -11.12 10.68
C THR A 61 6.62 -10.43 9.52
N HIS A 62 5.65 -11.09 8.89
CA HIS A 62 4.86 -10.52 7.80
C HIS A 62 4.00 -9.34 8.27
N LEU A 63 3.37 -9.43 9.44
CA LEU A 63 2.55 -8.34 10.00
C LEU A 63 3.38 -7.09 10.33
N LEU A 64 4.60 -7.26 10.84
CA LEU A 64 5.51 -6.16 11.14
C LEU A 64 6.08 -5.50 9.87
N ASN A 65 6.37 -6.31 8.86
CA ASN A 65 6.77 -5.80 7.55
C ASN A 65 5.64 -4.98 6.91
N GLU A 66 4.39 -5.45 7.03
CA GLU A 66 3.23 -4.73 6.54
C GLU A 66 2.98 -3.42 7.29
N GLU A 67 3.12 -3.39 8.62
CA GLU A 67 3.06 -2.14 9.40
C GLU A 67 4.10 -1.12 8.92
N THR A 68 5.34 -1.56 8.68
CA THR A 68 6.41 -0.71 8.14
C THR A 68 6.06 -0.17 6.74
N ARG A 69 5.47 -1.02 5.89
CA ARG A 69 5.03 -0.65 4.54
C ARG A 69 3.91 0.40 4.58
N GLN A 70 2.91 0.20 5.44
CA GLN A 70 1.81 1.16 5.63
C GLN A 70 2.30 2.49 6.20
N GLY A 71 3.26 2.46 7.14
CA GLY A 71 3.90 3.67 7.67
C GLY A 71 4.67 4.45 6.59
N THR A 72 5.29 3.76 5.64
CA THR A 72 6.04 4.39 4.55
C THR A 72 5.11 4.99 3.48
N CYS A 73 3.94 4.41 3.21
CA CYS A 73 3.00 4.96 2.23
C CYS A 73 2.17 6.15 2.74
N MET A 74 2.07 6.33 4.06
CA MET A 74 1.43 7.48 4.70
C MET A 74 2.32 8.75 4.71
N HIS A 75 3.61 8.61 4.40
CA HIS A 75 4.57 9.71 4.31
C HIS A 75 4.99 10.03 2.86
N THR A 76 4.04 10.10 1.93
CA THR A 76 4.24 10.85 0.69
C THR A 76 3.47 12.16 0.75
N ALA A 77 3.99 13.09 1.56
CA ALA A 77 3.70 14.51 1.39
C ALA A 77 4.27 14.99 0.03
N PRO A 78 3.62 15.95 -0.65
CA PRO A 78 4.02 16.36 -1.98
C PRO A 78 5.40 17.00 -1.93
N ALA A 79 6.30 16.54 -2.80
CA ALA A 79 7.59 17.17 -3.03
C ALA A 79 7.36 18.61 -3.51
N THR A 80 7.43 19.56 -2.59
CA THR A 80 7.54 20.98 -2.93
C THR A 80 9.01 21.20 -3.30
N ALA A 81 9.28 21.18 -4.60
CA ALA A 81 10.57 21.50 -5.15
C ALA A 81 10.89 22.98 -4.90
N ASN A 82 11.69 23.26 -3.88
CA ASN A 82 12.48 24.48 -3.81
C ASN A 82 13.95 24.07 -3.84
N GLY A 83 14.57 24.25 -5.01
CA GLY A 83 16.02 24.15 -5.11
C GLY A 83 16.69 25.25 -4.29
N THR A 84 17.83 24.93 -3.68
CA THR A 84 19.09 25.70 -3.73
C THR A 84 20.18 24.85 -3.06
N THR A 85 21.17 24.52 -3.89
CA THR A 85 22.58 24.15 -3.64
C THR A 85 23.08 23.59 -2.30
N ALA A 86 23.94 22.58 -2.50
CA ALA A 86 25.21 22.32 -1.83
C ALA A 86 25.24 21.21 -0.75
N ASP A 87 26.11 20.25 -1.06
CA ASP A 87 26.85 19.35 -0.18
C ASP A 87 26.16 18.82 1.07
N ASN A 88 25.65 17.59 0.99
CA ASN A 88 25.79 16.60 2.06
C ASN A 88 25.59 15.20 1.49
N GLY A 89 26.62 14.36 1.61
CA GLY A 89 26.58 12.96 1.23
C GLY A 89 25.65 12.18 2.15
N ALA A 90 24.38 12.10 1.79
CA ALA A 90 23.43 11.15 2.34
C ALA A 90 22.97 10.25 1.20
N LEU A 91 23.14 8.93 1.35
CA LEU A 91 22.65 7.94 0.39
C LEU A 91 21.13 8.05 0.29
N ALA A 92 20.65 8.85 -0.66
CA ALA A 92 19.31 8.74 -1.17
C ALA A 92 19.24 7.40 -1.91
N VAL A 93 18.55 6.41 -1.33
CA VAL A 93 18.03 5.27 -2.09
C VAL A 93 16.98 5.85 -3.02
N THR A 94 17.45 6.37 -4.16
CA THR A 94 16.62 6.59 -5.30
C THR A 94 16.09 5.22 -5.69
N SER A 95 14.77 5.11 -5.83
CA SER A 95 14.12 3.96 -6.44
C SER A 95 14.64 3.88 -7.88
N THR A 96 15.82 3.30 -8.05
CA THR A 96 16.37 3.02 -9.36
C THR A 96 15.47 1.94 -9.91
N SER A 97 14.55 2.36 -10.77
CA SER A 97 13.95 1.47 -11.74
C SER A 97 15.05 0.52 -12.21
N ARG A 98 14.89 -0.79 -11.97
CA ARG A 98 15.83 -1.82 -12.40
C ARG A 98 16.02 -1.84 -13.92
N HIS A 99 15.20 -1.08 -14.65
CA HIS A 99 15.32 -0.85 -16.08
C HIS A 99 16.08 0.45 -16.37
N PRO A 100 17.14 0.40 -17.20
CA PRO A 100 17.81 1.61 -17.65
C PRO A 100 16.82 2.51 -18.38
N LEU A 101 16.85 3.81 -18.08
CA LEU A 101 15.95 4.83 -18.67
C LEU A 101 15.92 4.79 -20.20
N SER A 102 17.01 4.35 -20.84
CA SER A 102 17.09 4.15 -22.29
C SER A 102 16.07 3.16 -22.87
N LYS A 103 15.53 2.26 -22.04
CA LYS A 103 14.48 1.30 -22.41
C LYS A 103 13.08 1.75 -21.98
N VAL A 104 12.98 2.77 -21.14
CA VAL A 104 11.71 3.33 -20.68
C VAL A 104 11.15 4.23 -21.76
N VAL A 105 9.92 3.97 -22.19
CA VAL A 105 9.18 4.81 -23.15
C VAL A 105 8.18 5.66 -22.37
N CYS A 106 8.18 6.96 -22.61
CA CYS A 106 7.18 7.86 -22.05
C CYS A 106 5.82 7.60 -22.71
N PHE A 107 4.79 7.32 -21.91
CA PHE A 107 3.44 7.06 -22.41
C PHE A 107 2.74 8.30 -23.01
N PHE A 108 3.25 9.52 -22.76
CA PHE A 108 2.68 10.76 -23.31
C PHE A 108 3.26 11.10 -24.69
N CYS A 109 4.58 11.25 -24.80
CA CYS A 109 5.22 11.67 -26.04
C CYS A 109 5.79 10.50 -26.87
N GLY A 110 5.80 9.28 -26.32
CA GLY A 110 6.31 8.08 -27.01
C GLY A 110 7.83 8.02 -27.14
N THR A 111 8.59 8.99 -26.62
CA THR A 111 10.06 8.98 -26.68
C THR A 111 10.68 8.20 -25.52
N LYS A 112 11.90 7.68 -25.73
CA LYS A 112 12.64 6.92 -24.72
C LYS A 112 13.47 7.83 -23.81
N GLY A 113 13.74 7.40 -22.59
CA GLY A 113 14.70 8.08 -21.70
C GLY A 113 14.07 8.82 -20.50
N HIS A 114 12.75 8.89 -20.41
CA HIS A 114 12.06 9.56 -19.29
C HIS A 114 10.68 8.96 -19.01
N TYR A 115 10.19 9.20 -17.80
CA TYR A 115 8.83 8.87 -17.36
C TYR A 115 7.86 10.03 -17.62
N HIS A 116 6.56 9.75 -17.58
CA HIS A 116 5.48 10.73 -17.75
C HIS A 116 5.71 12.01 -16.92
N ASP A 117 6.12 11.85 -15.66
CA ASP A 117 6.30 12.95 -14.70
C ASP A 117 7.47 13.89 -15.05
N THR A 118 8.44 13.37 -15.81
CA THR A 118 9.64 14.11 -16.25
C THR A 118 9.55 14.51 -17.73
N CYS A 119 8.40 14.29 -18.39
CA CYS A 119 8.20 14.65 -19.79
C CYS A 119 8.08 16.17 -19.98
N SER A 120 8.98 16.76 -20.78
CA SER A 120 8.94 18.18 -21.14
C SER A 120 7.66 18.55 -21.89
N ASP A 121 7.20 17.68 -22.78
CA ASP A 121 6.02 17.92 -23.63
C ASP A 121 4.74 17.89 -22.79
N CYS A 122 4.65 16.98 -21.82
CA CYS A 122 3.55 16.92 -20.87
C CYS A 122 3.51 18.19 -20.00
N LYS A 123 4.67 18.66 -19.52
CA LYS A 123 4.78 19.92 -18.75
C LYS A 123 4.37 21.14 -19.59
N ALA A 124 4.82 21.21 -20.84
CA ALA A 124 4.43 22.27 -21.76
C ALA A 124 2.92 22.24 -22.06
N TRP A 125 2.35 21.06 -22.28
CA TRP A 125 0.92 20.89 -22.51
C TRP A 125 0.07 21.32 -21.30
N LEU A 126 0.47 20.93 -20.08
CA LEU A 126 -0.19 21.37 -18.84
C LEU A 126 -0.13 22.88 -18.66
N ALA A 127 1.02 23.51 -18.96
CA ALA A 127 1.19 24.96 -18.87
C ALA A 127 0.27 25.74 -19.84
N HIS A 128 -0.01 25.19 -21.02
CA HIS A 128 -0.94 25.80 -21.97
C HIS A 128 -2.42 25.52 -21.65
N ARG A 129 -2.73 24.37 -21.05
CA ARG A 129 -4.10 23.98 -20.69
C ARG A 129 -4.64 24.76 -19.48
N GLY A 130 -3.77 25.20 -18.57
CA GLY A 130 -4.14 26.04 -17.41
C GLY A 130 -4.64 27.45 -17.74
N LYS A 131 -4.64 27.87 -19.02
CA LYS A 131 -5.02 29.23 -19.45
C LYS A 131 -6.43 29.33 -20.08
N LYS A 132 -7.21 28.24 -20.11
CA LYS A 132 -8.63 28.22 -20.57
C LYS A 132 -9.58 27.62 -19.54
N ALA A 133 -9.45 28.00 -18.28
CA ALA A 133 -10.44 27.70 -17.25
C ALA A 133 -10.96 29.01 -16.63
N GLY A 134 -11.49 29.88 -17.49
CA GLY A 134 -12.53 30.83 -17.11
C GLY A 134 -13.83 30.29 -17.69
N ASP A 135 -14.82 30.10 -16.82
CA ASP A 135 -16.23 29.80 -17.10
C ASP A 135 -16.59 28.42 -17.70
N ALA A 136 -16.97 27.47 -16.83
CA ALA A 136 -18.24 26.75 -16.94
C ALA A 136 -18.53 25.95 -15.66
N ASN A 137 -19.59 26.36 -14.97
CA ASN A 137 -20.29 25.60 -13.95
C ASN A 137 -21.09 24.48 -14.64
N ILE A 138 -20.93 23.21 -14.26
CA ILE A 138 -21.96 22.18 -14.45
C ILE A 138 -22.21 21.53 -13.10
N ALA A 139 -23.38 21.86 -12.57
CA ALA A 139 -24.08 21.15 -11.53
C ALA A 139 -24.59 19.79 -12.02
N ALA A 140 -24.71 18.86 -11.07
CA ALA A 140 -25.59 17.70 -11.05
C ALA A 140 -25.45 16.63 -12.15
N ALA A 141 -24.99 15.44 -11.75
CA ALA A 141 -25.83 14.24 -11.73
C ALA A 141 -25.21 13.20 -10.78
N PHE A 142 -25.76 13.13 -9.57
CA PHE A 142 -25.88 11.89 -8.82
C PHE A 142 -27.11 11.18 -9.36
N ASP A 143 -26.93 9.97 -9.88
CA ASP A 143 -27.83 8.81 -9.96
C ASP A 143 -27.07 7.82 -10.88
N GLU A 144 -26.85 6.57 -10.52
CA GLU A 144 -27.89 5.61 -10.21
C GLU A 144 -27.28 4.46 -9.38
N VAL A 145 -27.87 4.24 -8.21
CA VAL A 145 -27.74 3.01 -7.41
C VAL A 145 -28.93 2.14 -7.74
N ASP A 146 -28.65 0.84 -7.83
CA ASP A 146 -29.56 -0.31 -7.71
C ASP A 146 -30.59 -0.56 -8.82
N GLU A 147 -30.47 -1.73 -9.47
CA GLU A 147 -31.61 -2.66 -9.37
C GLU A 147 -31.18 -4.13 -9.31
N TRP A 148 -31.79 -4.77 -8.32
CA TRP A 148 -31.60 -6.07 -7.75
C TRP A 148 -32.39 -7.13 -8.54
N SER A 149 -31.88 -8.37 -8.53
CA SER A 149 -32.66 -9.62 -8.47
C SER A 149 -33.34 -10.21 -9.72
N ASN A 150 -33.07 -11.52 -9.88
CA ASN A 150 -33.94 -12.58 -10.41
C ASN A 150 -34.22 -12.54 -11.94
N ASN A 151 -34.08 -13.62 -12.71
CA ASN A 151 -34.63 -14.94 -12.44
C ASN A 151 -34.13 -16.00 -13.45
N ALA A 152 -33.98 -17.23 -12.94
CA ALA A 152 -34.26 -18.54 -13.55
C ALA A 152 -33.84 -18.88 -15.00
N LEU A 153 -32.99 -19.91 -15.10
CA LEU A 153 -33.39 -21.25 -15.56
C LEU A 153 -32.41 -22.33 -15.07
#